data_AF-A0AAV1QB14-F1
#
_entry.id   AF-A0AAV1QB14-F1
#
_cell.length_a   1.000
_cell.length_b   1.000
_cell.length_c   1.000
_cell.angle_alpha   90.00
_cell.angle_beta   90.00
_cell.angle_gamma   90.00
#
_symmetry.space_group_name_H-M   'P 1'
#
loop_
_entity.id
_entity.type
_entity.pdbx_description
1 polymer ?
#
loop_
_entity_poly.entity_id
_entity_poly.type
_entity_poly.pdbx_seq_one_letter_code
_entity_poly.pdbx_strand_id
1 'polypeptide(L)'
;MIARIHHFQIKEKILQLSRQLFPLTYNEAAIHVFPDLPVEVIKQRQAFENVRKKFKVAGARVGFIYPARLWVTLGNSEQIFSSLQEAEVFAGTLS
;
A
#
# COMPACT_ATOMS: atom_id res chain seq x y z
N MET A 1 8.24 -4.34 18.42
CA MET A 1 7.09 -4.07 19.32
C MET A 1 5.80 -4.30 18.55
N ILE A 2 4.77 -4.87 19.17
CA ILE A 2 3.43 -5.02 18.57
C ILE A 2 2.45 -4.23 19.43
N ALA A 3 1.70 -3.31 18.81
CA ALA A 3 0.66 -2.54 19.48
C ALA A 3 -0.73 -3.07 19.07
N ARG A 4 -1.50 -3.57 20.04
CA ARG A 4 -2.89 -4.01 19.83
C ARG A 4 -3.82 -2.86 20.17
N ILE A 5 -4.48 -2.31 19.15
CA ILE A 5 -5.39 -1.17 19.30
C ILE A 5 -6.83 -1.70 19.27
N HIS A 6 -7.60 -1.39 20.30
CA HIS A 6 -8.98 -1.88 20.44
C HIS A 6 -9.91 -1.39 19.32
N HIS A 7 -9.79 -0.11 18.92
CA HIS A 7 -10.63 0.48 17.89
C HIS A 7 -9.97 0.46 16.51
N PHE A 8 -10.61 -0.20 15.55
CA PHE A 8 -10.13 -0.31 14.17
C PHE A 8 -9.88 1.05 13.52
N GLN A 9 -10.79 2.01 13.69
CA GLN A 9 -10.67 3.36 13.11
C GLN A 9 -9.44 4.11 13.63
N ILE A 10 -9.10 3.94 14.92
CA ILE A 10 -7.91 4.58 15.51
C ILE A 10 -6.64 3.94 14.94
N LYS A 11 -6.62 2.61 14.81
CA LYS A 11 -5.52 1.89 14.16
C LYS A 11 -5.30 2.38 12.72
N GLU A 12 -6.36 2.50 11.93
CA GLU A 12 -6.26 3.02 10.55
C GLU A 12 -5.79 4.49 10.52
N LYS A 13 -6.30 5.34 11.42
CA LYS A 13 -5.89 6.74 11.53
C LYS A 13 -4.41 6.88 11.87
N ILE A 14 -3.89 6.08 12.79
CA ILE A 14 -2.45 6.06 13.13
C ILE A 14 -1.62 5.65 11.91
N LEU A 15 -2.03 4.60 11.19
CA LEU A 15 -1.34 4.16 9.97
C LEU A 15 -1.39 5.19 8.85
N GLN A 16 -2.47 5.96 8.75
CA GLN A 16 -2.57 7.05 7.79
C GLN A 16 -1.63 8.20 8.15
N LEU A 17 -1.67 8.66 9.41
CA LEU A 17 -0.81 9.74 9.90
C LEU A 17 0.67 9.38 9.79
N SER A 18 1.03 8.11 10.05
CA SER A 18 2.43 7.67 9.96
C SER A 18 3.00 7.75 8.54
N ARG A 19 2.15 7.58 7.52
CA ARG A 19 2.55 7.76 6.11
C ARG A 19 2.60 9.23 5.70
N GLN A 20 1.68 10.05 6.20
CA GLN A 20 1.59 11.47 5.85
C GLN A 20 2.71 12.30 6.48
N LEU A 21 3.09 11.99 7.72
CA LEU A 21 4.10 12.71 8.49
C LEU A 21 5.50 12.10 8.36
N PHE A 22 5.72 11.21 7.40
CA PHE A 22 7.01 10.57 7.22
C PHE A 22 8.08 11.58 6.77
N PRO A 23 9.31 11.57 7.31
CA PRO A 23 9.84 10.62 8.32
C PRO A 23 9.38 10.94 9.75
N LEU A 24 9.05 9.90 10.52
CA LEU A 24 8.71 10.02 11.94
C LEU A 24 9.94 9.86 12.82
N THR A 25 10.08 10.73 13.82
CA THR A 25 11.16 10.68 14.82
C THR A 25 10.60 10.68 16.24
N TYR A 26 11.18 9.86 17.12
CA TYR A 26 10.91 9.86 18.55
C TYR A 26 12.23 9.76 19.31
N ASN A 27 12.48 10.69 20.24
CA ASN A 27 13.75 10.81 20.96
C ASN A 27 14.96 10.77 20.00
N GLU A 28 14.92 11.60 18.95
CA GLU A 28 15.96 11.70 17.91
C GLU A 28 16.20 10.43 17.07
N ALA A 29 15.44 9.35 17.32
CA ALA A 29 15.50 8.11 16.57
C ALA A 29 14.37 8.00 15.54
N ALA A 30 14.69 7.51 14.34
CA ALA A 30 13.70 7.25 13.31
C ALA A 30 12.81 6.06 13.69
N ILE A 31 11.49 6.23 13.58
CA ILE A 31 10.53 5.17 13.85
C ILE A 31 9.69 4.87 12.61
N HIS A 32 9.32 3.61 12.45
CA HIS A 32 8.47 3.14 11.37
C HIS A 32 7.26 2.38 11.92
N VAL A 33 6.08 2.70 11.40
CA VAL A 33 4.82 2.08 11.81
C VAL A 33 4.20 1.40 10.59
N PHE A 34 4.04 0.08 10.68
CA PHE A 34 3.48 -0.76 9.63
C PHE A 34 2.30 -1.58 10.17
N PRO A 35 1.32 -1.95 9.33
CA PRO A 35 0.30 -2.90 9.73
C PRO A 35 0.90 -4.29 9.94
N ASP A 36 0.38 -5.01 10.93
CA ASP A 36 0.66 -6.43 11.11
C ASP A 36 -0.21 -7.24 10.13
N LEU A 37 0.44 -7.89 9.15
CA LEU A 37 -0.23 -8.62 8.07
C LEU A 37 0.19 -10.10 8.10
N PRO A 38 -0.74 -11.04 7.87
CA PRO A 38 -0.38 -12.44 7.79
C PRO A 38 0.52 -12.70 6.58
N VAL A 39 1.39 -13.72 6.72
CA VAL A 39 2.41 -14.06 5.70
C VAL A 39 1.78 -14.31 4.33
N GLU A 40 0.59 -14.93 4.28
CA GLU A 40 -0.13 -15.17 3.04
C GLU A 40 -0.48 -13.87 2.31
N VAL A 41 -0.96 -12.86 3.03
CA VAL A 41 -1.29 -11.55 2.46
C VAL A 41 -0.02 -10.82 2.00
N ILE A 42 1.09 -10.97 2.71
CA ILE A 42 2.38 -10.41 2.28
C ILE A 42 2.82 -11.04 0.95
N LYS A 43 2.75 -12.38 0.82
CA LYS A 43 3.07 -13.10 -0.43
C LYS A 43 2.18 -12.66 -1.58
N GLN A 44 0.87 -12.51 -1.34
CA GLN A 44 -0.06 -12.01 -2.36
C GLN A 44 0.33 -10.60 -2.82
N ARG A 45 0.66 -9.68 -1.90
CA ARG A 45 1.12 -8.33 -2.25
C ARG A 45 2.46 -8.32 -2.97
N GLN A 46 3.36 -9.24 -2.64
CA GLN A 46 4.65 -9.40 -3.33
C GLN A 46 4.46 -9.78 -4.80
N ALA A 47 3.45 -10.58 -5.14
CA ALA A 47 3.13 -10.91 -6.53
C ALA A 47 2.84 -9.65 -7.38
N PHE A 48 2.27 -8.61 -6.77
CA PHE A 48 2.00 -7.31 -7.44
C PHE A 48 3.22 -6.38 -7.52
N GLU A 49 4.40 -6.72 -6.99
CA GLU A 49 5.53 -5.78 -6.94
C GLU A 49 6.00 -5.31 -8.32
N ASN A 50 6.06 -6.21 -9.30
CA ASN A 50 6.50 -5.88 -10.65
C ASN A 50 5.55 -4.87 -11.31
N VAL A 51 4.25 -5.13 -11.21
CA VAL A 51 3.20 -4.22 -11.71
C VAL A 51 3.20 -2.89 -10.97
N ARG A 52 3.36 -2.93 -9.65
CA ARG A 52 3.46 -1.73 -8.80
C ARG A 52 4.64 -0.85 -9.20
N LYS A 53 5.79 -1.42 -9.59
CA LYS A 53 6.94 -0.67 -10.09
C LYS A 53 6.60 0.04 -11.41
N LYS A 54 5.94 -0.65 -12.34
CA LYS A 54 5.48 -0.04 -13.61
C LYS A 54 4.55 1.16 -13.37
N PHE A 55 3.55 1.01 -12.50
CA PHE A 55 2.64 2.11 -12.16
C PHE A 55 3.35 3.30 -11.49
N LYS A 56 4.32 3.04 -10.61
CA LYS A 56 5.12 4.12 -10.01
C LYS A 56 5.96 4.87 -11.05
N VAL A 57 6.55 4.17 -12.00
CA VAL A 57 7.33 4.78 -13.11
C VAL A 57 6.41 5.64 -13.98
N ALA A 58 5.18 5.20 -14.21
CA ALA A 58 4.14 5.97 -14.90
C ALA A 58 3.57 7.16 -14.08
N GLY A 59 4.10 7.43 -12.88
CA GLY A 59 3.66 8.56 -12.04
C GLY A 59 2.36 8.31 -11.27
N ALA A 60 1.85 7.08 -11.25
CA ALA A 60 0.62 6.76 -10.51
C ALA A 60 0.88 6.69 -9.00
N ARG A 61 -0.12 7.10 -8.21
CA ARG A 61 -0.15 6.83 -6.76
C ARG A 61 -0.65 5.41 -6.55
N VAL A 62 0.10 4.61 -5.80
CA VAL A 62 -0.21 3.19 -5.62
C VAL A 62 -0.30 2.84 -4.14
N GLY A 63 -1.38 2.17 -3.75
CA GLY A 63 -1.63 1.65 -2.41
C GLY A 63 -2.16 0.23 -2.45
N PHE A 64 -2.32 -0.37 -1.26
CA PHE A 64 -2.98 -1.66 -1.11
C PHE A 64 -4.13 -1.55 -0.12
N ILE A 65 -5.26 -2.12 -0.51
CA ILE A 65 -6.42 -2.32 0.36
C ILE A 65 -6.34 -3.76 0.88
N TYR A 66 -6.58 -3.96 2.17
CA TYR A 66 -6.62 -5.30 2.75
C TYR A 66 -7.65 -6.18 2.00
N PRO A 67 -7.34 -7.46 1.72
CA PRO A 67 -6.06 -8.14 1.99
C PRO A 67 -4.94 -7.74 1.02
N ALA A 68 -5.12 -7.95 -0.28
CA ALA A 68 -4.10 -7.70 -1.30
C ALA A 68 -4.67 -7.08 -2.59
N ARG A 69 -5.61 -6.14 -2.46
CA ARG A 69 -6.16 -5.42 -3.61
C ARG A 69 -5.30 -4.20 -3.93
N LEU A 70 -4.84 -4.08 -5.17
CA LEU A 70 -3.99 -2.98 -5.61
C LEU A 70 -4.86 -1.78 -5.97
N TRP A 71 -4.70 -0.65 -5.27
CA TRP A 71 -5.35 0.61 -5.60
C TRP A 71 -4.35 1.51 -6.32
N VAL A 72 -4.75 2.01 -7.49
CA VAL A 72 -3.93 2.84 -8.36
C VAL A 72 -4.73 4.10 -8.72
N THR A 73 -4.12 5.26 -8.50
CA THR A 73 -4.65 6.56 -8.94
C THR A 73 -3.74 7.11 -10.03
N LEU A 74 -4.26 7.21 -11.24
CA LEU A 74 -3.57 7.80 -12.40
C LEU A 74 -4.35 9.04 -12.83
N GLY A 75 -3.80 10.23 -12.57
CA GLY A 75 -4.50 11.49 -12.79
C GLY A 75 -5.79 11.57 -11.97
N ASN A 76 -6.94 11.67 -12.65
CA ASN A 76 -8.28 11.70 -12.03
C ASN A 76 -8.96 10.32 -11.95
N SER A 77 -8.33 9.26 -12.44
CA SER A 77 -8.94 7.93 -12.46
C SER A 77 -8.37 7.05 -11.36
N GLU A 78 -9.26 6.50 -10.54
CA GLU A 78 -8.94 5.49 -9.54
C GLU A 78 -9.37 4.11 -10.01
N GLN A 79 -8.48 3.14 -9.89
CA GLN A 79 -8.77 1.74 -10.21
C GLN A 79 -8.32 0.83 -9.08
N ILE A 80 -9.09 -0.22 -8.85
CA ILE A 80 -8.81 -1.24 -7.83
C ILE A 80 -8.75 -2.58 -8.53
N PHE A 81 -7.60 -3.23 -8.46
CA PHE A 81 -7.37 -4.55 -9.04
C PHE A 81 -7.39 -5.61 -7.95
N SER A 82 -8.17 -6.67 -8.15
CA SER A 82 -8.20 -7.83 -7.26
C SER A 82 -7.34 -8.98 -7.78
N SER A 83 -7.09 -9.02 -9.09
CA SER A 83 -6.24 -10.01 -9.75
C SER A 83 -4.95 -9.39 -10.29
N LEU A 84 -3.85 -10.16 -10.23
CA LEU A 84 -2.58 -9.76 -10.83
C LEU A 84 -2.70 -9.62 -12.35
N GLN A 85 -3.44 -10.51 -13.00
CA GLN A 85 -3.60 -10.52 -14.46
C GLN A 85 -4.27 -9.23 -14.96
N GLU A 86 -5.34 -8.80 -14.29
CA GLU A 86 -6.04 -7.55 -14.63
C GLU A 86 -5.10 -6.34 -14.51
N ALA A 87 -4.30 -6.31 -13.44
CA ALA A 87 -3.35 -5.23 -13.20
C ALA A 87 -2.21 -5.23 -14.23
N GLU A 88 -1.73 -6.41 -14.66
CA GLU A 88 -0.72 -6.55 -15.71
C GLU A 88 -1.22 -6.08 -17.07
N VAL A 89 -2.44 -6.48 -17.46
CA VAL A 89 -3.07 -6.04 -18.70
C VAL A 89 -3.23 -4.53 -18.71
N PHE A 90 -3.71 -3.94 -17.61
CA PHE A 90 -3.85 -2.48 -17.51
C PHE A 90 -2.49 -1.77 -17.54
N ALA A 91 -1.46 -2.32 -16.91
CA ALA A 91 -0.10 -1.77 -16.97
C ALA A 91 0.52 -1.85 -18.38
N GLY A 92 0.13 -2.85 -19.18
CA GLY A 92 0.56 -2.97 -20.58
C GLY A 92 0.02 -1.84 -21.46
N THR A 93 -1.19 -1.33 -21.19
CA THR A 93 -1.80 -0.20 -21.92
C THR A 93 -1.12 1.14 -21.62
N LEU A 94 -0.29 1.23 -20.59
CA LEU A 94 0.41 2.46 -20.18
C LEU A 94 1.82 2.58 -20.81
N SER A 95 2.23 1.64 -21.65
CA SER A 95 3.49 1.67 -22.42
C SER A 95 3.25 2.23 -23.82
#